data_AF-A0AAE4L812-F1
#
_entry.id   AF-A0AAE4L812-F1
#
_cell.length_a   1.000
_cell.length_b   1.000
_cell.length_c   1.000
_cell.angle_alpha   90.00
_cell.angle_beta   90.00
_cell.angle_gamma   90.00
#
_symmetry.space_group_name_H-M   'P 1'
#
loop_
_entity.id
_entity.type
_entity.pdbx_description
1 polymer ?
#
loop_
_entity_poly.entity_id
_entity_poly.type
_entity_poly.pdbx_seq_one_letter_code
_entity_poly.pdbx_strand_id
1 'polypeptide(L)'
;MGLYESGNLAGFMYRLDSGSEDEARFWNNILVFTFFNDFRKAFFPLDNRFQGFFRLDGSLCLYLYDYCPVRRNDKITFEGKKVSNAVWRFKSGEQTDLFVKLFSIAASRIRAIQENRHRAVLVPVPASTREKHRTRYEAFCRKLSADMGVADGYGAITVAYDRAQFKGTHGNGDRTANLEFHPERFRGKCVLLVDDVLTTGATFIALRRKLIAHGAKFVIGMFLAKTIAFEDGRKDLSINDYTNPTTSK
;
A
#
# COMPACT_ATOMS: atom_id res chain seq x y z
N MET A 1 -50.93 -14.17 6.11
CA MET A 1 -50.25 -14.49 7.39
C MET A 1 -48.84 -13.95 7.28
N GLY A 2 -48.64 -12.74 7.77
CA GLY A 2 -47.36 -12.04 7.67
C GLY A 2 -46.40 -12.42 8.79
N LEU A 3 -45.12 -12.19 8.54
CA LEU A 3 -44.16 -11.77 9.56
C LEU A 3 -43.36 -10.62 8.98
N TYR A 4 -43.88 -9.43 9.29
CA TYR A 4 -43.17 -8.17 9.31
C TYR A 4 -42.22 -8.23 10.51
N GLU A 5 -40.91 -8.27 10.25
CA GLU A 5 -39.93 -7.79 11.23
C GLU A 5 -39.48 -6.40 10.78
N SER A 6 -39.87 -5.41 11.59
CA SER A 6 -39.46 -4.02 11.54
C SER A 6 -37.97 -3.87 11.85
N GLY A 7 -37.13 -4.21 10.89
CA GLY A 7 -35.76 -3.70 10.85
C GLY A 7 -35.76 -2.35 10.15
N ASN A 8 -35.60 -1.26 10.89
CA ASN A 8 -35.33 0.06 10.32
C ASN A 8 -34.00 0.02 9.53
N LEU A 9 -34.04 -0.40 8.27
CA LEU A 9 -33.06 0.00 7.28
C LEU A 9 -33.37 1.46 6.94
N ALA A 10 -32.96 2.35 7.86
CA ALA A 10 -32.84 3.77 7.56
C ALA A 10 -31.85 3.86 6.39
N GLY A 11 -32.39 4.04 5.18
CA GLY A 11 -31.60 4.39 4.03
C GLY A 11 -30.90 5.70 4.32
N PHE A 12 -29.60 5.66 4.62
CA PHE A 12 -28.78 6.85 4.75
C PHE A 12 -28.65 7.48 3.36
N MET A 13 -29.53 8.44 3.07
CA MET A 13 -29.43 9.28 1.87
C MET A 13 -28.37 10.34 2.12
N TYR A 14 -27.13 10.07 1.70
CA TYR A 14 -26.07 11.08 1.70
C TYR A 14 -26.35 12.09 0.60
N ARG A 15 -26.58 13.36 0.97
CA ARG A 15 -26.43 14.48 0.03
C ARG A 15 -24.95 14.75 -0.13
N LEU A 16 -24.51 14.78 -1.39
CA LEU A 16 -23.17 15.24 -1.74
C LEU A 16 -23.16 16.77 -1.59
N ASP A 17 -22.63 17.25 -0.47
CA ASP A 17 -22.50 18.69 -0.22
C ASP A 17 -21.40 19.33 -1.09
N SER A 18 -20.60 18.52 -1.76
CA SER A 18 -19.62 18.96 -2.75
C SER A 18 -19.93 18.31 -4.10
N GLY A 19 -20.26 19.12 -5.11
CA GLY A 19 -20.54 18.66 -6.48
C GLY A 19 -19.31 18.10 -7.22
N SER A 20 -18.37 17.47 -6.53
CA SER A 20 -17.20 16.86 -7.17
C SER A 20 -17.59 15.54 -7.82
N GLU A 21 -17.45 15.47 -9.15
CA GLU A 21 -17.72 14.25 -9.91
C GLU A 21 -16.91 13.05 -9.38
N ASP A 22 -15.71 13.30 -8.84
CA ASP A 22 -14.84 12.26 -8.28
C ASP A 22 -15.42 11.63 -7.01
N GLU A 23 -16.08 12.42 -6.15
CA GLU A 23 -16.75 11.90 -4.95
C GLU A 23 -18.01 11.13 -5.33
N ALA A 24 -18.79 11.62 -6.31
CA ALA A 24 -19.93 10.89 -6.85
C ALA A 24 -19.53 9.56 -7.52
N ARG A 25 -18.44 9.56 -8.32
CA ARG A 25 -17.88 8.33 -8.91
C ARG A 25 -17.34 7.38 -7.85
N PHE A 26 -16.71 7.88 -6.78
CA PHE A 26 -16.27 7.06 -5.66
C PHE A 26 -17.44 6.37 -4.98
N TRP A 27 -18.47 7.12 -4.60
CA TRP A 27 -19.65 6.56 -3.97
C TRP A 27 -20.39 5.61 -4.90
N ASN A 28 -20.49 5.91 -6.21
CA ASN A 28 -21.09 5.00 -7.16
C ASN A 28 -20.29 3.69 -7.26
N ASN A 29 -18.95 3.76 -7.32
CA ASN A 29 -18.11 2.56 -7.29
C ASN A 29 -18.24 1.79 -5.98
N ILE A 30 -18.31 2.46 -4.82
CA ILE A 30 -18.56 1.82 -3.53
C ILE A 30 -19.95 1.19 -3.50
N LEU A 31 -20.98 1.86 -4.01
CA LEU A 31 -22.36 1.36 -4.05
C LEU A 31 -22.45 0.14 -4.96
N VAL A 32 -21.91 0.22 -6.18
CA VAL A 32 -21.84 -0.92 -7.10
C VAL A 32 -21.12 -2.09 -6.44
N PHE A 33 -19.99 -1.81 -5.80
CA PHE A 33 -19.23 -2.83 -5.09
C PHE A 33 -19.96 -3.41 -3.88
N THR A 34 -20.76 -2.61 -3.17
CA THR A 34 -21.52 -3.02 -1.98
C THR A 34 -22.77 -3.80 -2.30
N PHE A 35 -23.47 -3.43 -3.38
CA PHE A 35 -24.76 -4.01 -3.72
C PHE A 35 -24.66 -5.18 -4.70
N PHE A 36 -23.57 -5.29 -5.46
CA PHE A 36 -23.40 -6.36 -6.47
C PHE A 36 -22.30 -7.39 -6.14
N ASN A 37 -21.63 -7.29 -4.98
CA ASN A 37 -20.77 -8.35 -4.44
C ASN A 37 -21.19 -8.68 -3.00
N ASP A 38 -20.76 -9.81 -2.45
CA ASP A 38 -20.88 -10.19 -1.02
C ASP A 38 -20.05 -9.26 -0.09
N PHE A 39 -19.99 -7.96 -0.41
CA PHE A 39 -19.20 -6.95 0.26
C PHE A 39 -19.94 -6.40 1.47
N ARG A 40 -19.54 -6.87 2.65
CA ARG A 40 -20.02 -6.34 3.92
C ARG A 40 -19.14 -5.17 4.36
N LYS A 41 -19.58 -3.94 4.06
CA LYS A 41 -18.95 -2.64 4.43
C LYS A 41 -18.38 -2.60 5.85
N ALA A 42 -19.07 -3.21 6.81
CA ALA A 42 -18.69 -3.23 8.22
C ALA A 42 -17.29 -3.81 8.50
N PHE A 43 -16.70 -4.57 7.57
CA PHE A 43 -15.40 -5.22 7.75
C PHE A 43 -14.21 -4.51 7.08
N PHE A 44 -14.42 -3.34 6.47
CA PHE A 44 -13.38 -2.63 5.71
C PHE A 44 -13.21 -1.19 6.19
N PRO A 45 -11.96 -0.69 6.28
CA PRO A 45 -11.73 0.73 6.36
C PRO A 45 -12.08 1.35 5.00
N LEU A 46 -12.89 2.41 5.02
CA LEU A 46 -13.32 3.12 3.81
C LEU A 46 -12.72 4.52 3.69
N ASP A 47 -11.85 4.91 4.64
CA ASP A 47 -11.08 6.14 4.50
C ASP A 47 -10.18 6.02 3.28
N ASN A 48 -10.30 6.99 2.37
CA ASN A 48 -9.65 7.02 1.07
C ASN A 48 -8.57 8.09 1.00
N ARG A 49 -8.10 8.57 2.16
CA ARG A 49 -7.00 9.51 2.30
C ARG A 49 -5.78 8.80 2.85
N PHE A 50 -4.59 9.23 2.41
CA PHE A 50 -3.37 8.81 3.08
C PHE A 50 -3.38 9.37 4.50
N GLN A 51 -3.32 8.48 5.49
CA GLN A 51 -3.28 8.84 6.90
C GLN A 51 -1.97 9.54 7.28
N GLY A 52 -0.86 9.23 6.60
CA GLY A 52 0.42 9.85 6.90
C GLY A 52 1.40 9.94 5.74
N PHE A 53 2.31 10.90 5.89
CA PHE A 53 3.36 11.27 4.93
C PHE A 53 4.68 11.33 5.69
N PHE A 54 5.71 10.64 5.21
CA PHE A 54 7.03 10.67 5.84
C PHE A 54 8.13 10.40 4.81
N ARG A 55 9.39 10.62 5.21
CA ARG A 55 10.55 10.30 4.38
C ARG A 55 11.25 9.04 4.89
N LEU A 56 11.64 8.18 3.97
CA LEU A 56 12.45 7.00 4.25
C LEU A 56 13.53 6.86 3.19
N ASP A 57 14.81 6.89 3.60
CA ASP A 57 15.97 6.91 2.70
C ASP A 57 15.88 8.00 1.60
N GLY A 58 15.35 9.18 1.99
CA GLY A 58 15.15 10.33 1.10
C GLY A 58 13.91 10.26 0.20
N SER A 59 13.18 9.15 0.18
CA SER A 59 11.95 8.98 -0.62
C SER A 59 10.69 9.37 0.15
N LEU A 60 9.76 10.05 -0.52
CA LEU A 60 8.41 10.29 0.00
C LEU A 60 7.67 8.95 0.12
N CYS A 61 7.09 8.69 1.29
CA CYS A 61 6.30 7.50 1.57
C CYS A 61 4.92 7.89 2.10
N LEU A 62 3.90 7.19 1.61
CA LEU A 62 2.47 7.44 1.83
C LEU A 62 1.80 6.15 2.29
N TYR A 63 0.91 6.21 3.28
CA TYR A 63 0.17 5.02 3.72
C TYR A 63 -1.29 5.34 4.05
N LEU A 64 -2.20 4.40 3.75
CA LEU A 64 -3.64 4.60 3.97
C LEU A 64 -4.04 4.37 5.44
N TYR A 65 -3.50 3.32 6.08
CA TYR A 65 -3.98 2.90 7.40
C TYR A 65 -2.86 2.57 8.40
N ASP A 66 -3.09 2.84 9.67
CA ASP A 66 -2.27 2.31 10.76
C ASP A 66 -2.55 0.81 10.97
N TYR A 67 -1.47 0.03 11.03
CA TYR A 67 -1.51 -1.42 11.20
C TYR A 67 -0.96 -1.84 12.57
N CYS A 68 -1.78 -2.57 13.32
CA CYS A 68 -1.40 -3.20 14.58
C CYS A 68 -1.19 -4.71 14.33
N PRO A 69 0.03 -5.25 14.51
CA PRO A 69 0.28 -6.66 14.28
C PRO A 69 -0.56 -7.57 15.19
N VAL A 70 -1.18 -8.60 14.60
CA VAL A 70 -2.13 -9.53 15.28
C VAL A 70 -1.51 -10.24 16.50
N ARG A 71 -0.18 -10.36 16.58
CA ARG A 71 0.51 -10.92 17.76
C ARG A 71 0.31 -10.07 19.03
N ARG A 72 -0.23 -8.85 18.91
CA ARG A 72 -0.56 -7.91 20.00
C ARG A 72 -2.08 -7.73 20.13
N ASN A 73 -2.81 -8.85 20.03
CA ASN A 73 -4.26 -8.93 19.83
C ASN A 73 -5.08 -8.28 20.97
N ASP A 74 -4.48 -8.20 22.15
CA ASP A 74 -5.01 -7.64 23.38
C ASP A 74 -5.29 -6.12 23.32
N LYS A 75 -4.72 -5.39 22.35
CA LYS A 75 -4.93 -3.95 22.17
C LYS A 75 -5.59 -3.55 20.84
N ILE A 76 -6.08 -4.50 20.05
CA ILE A 76 -6.58 -4.19 18.70
C ILE A 76 -8.02 -3.64 18.74
N THR A 77 -8.17 -2.39 18.30
CA THR A 77 -9.49 -1.73 18.19
C THR A 77 -10.34 -2.39 17.09
N PHE A 78 -11.64 -2.10 17.06
CA PHE A 78 -12.52 -2.55 15.97
C PHE A 78 -12.01 -2.09 14.60
N GLU A 79 -11.55 -0.84 14.49
CA GLU A 79 -10.93 -0.31 13.26
C GLU A 79 -9.62 -1.07 12.92
N GLY A 80 -8.79 -1.38 13.92
CA GLY A 80 -7.59 -2.20 13.71
C GLY A 80 -7.89 -3.61 13.16
N LYS A 81 -9.03 -4.20 13.54
CA LYS A 81 -9.51 -5.46 12.96
C LYS A 81 -9.92 -5.31 11.50
N LYS A 82 -10.59 -4.19 11.13
CA LYS A 82 -10.92 -3.90 9.73
C LYS A 82 -9.66 -3.74 8.88
N VAL A 83 -8.66 -2.99 9.35
CA VAL A 83 -7.38 -2.83 8.64
C VAL A 83 -6.67 -4.18 8.49
N SER A 84 -6.68 -5.01 9.53
CA SER A 84 -6.10 -6.37 9.46
C SER A 84 -6.80 -7.25 8.43
N ASN A 85 -8.14 -7.20 8.37
CA ASN A 85 -8.92 -7.89 7.35
C ASN A 85 -8.61 -7.34 5.94
N ALA A 86 -8.52 -6.02 5.78
CA ALA A 86 -8.16 -5.38 4.51
C ALA A 86 -6.77 -5.83 4.01
N VAL A 87 -5.76 -5.82 4.88
CA VAL A 87 -4.41 -6.33 4.57
C VAL A 87 -4.46 -7.80 4.15
N TRP A 88 -5.23 -8.63 4.86
CA TRP A 88 -5.34 -10.05 4.53
C TRP A 88 -6.00 -10.28 3.17
N ARG A 89 -7.13 -9.59 2.88
CA ARG A 89 -7.85 -9.68 1.60
C ARG A 89 -7.00 -9.16 0.44
N PHE A 90 -6.26 -8.06 0.65
CA PHE A 90 -5.29 -7.58 -0.32
C PHE A 90 -4.24 -8.66 -0.61
N LYS A 91 -3.70 -9.31 0.43
CA LYS A 91 -2.69 -10.35 0.28
C LYS A 91 -3.19 -11.60 -0.45
N SER A 92 -4.49 -11.92 -0.35
CA SER A 92 -5.14 -13.02 -1.06
C SER A 92 -5.63 -12.65 -2.46
N GLY A 93 -5.43 -11.41 -2.92
CA GLY A 93 -5.89 -10.95 -4.25
C GLY A 93 -7.40 -10.67 -4.29
N GLU A 94 -8.07 -10.73 -3.14
CA GLU A 94 -9.50 -10.49 -3.02
C GLU A 94 -9.80 -9.00 -2.95
N GLN A 95 -11.02 -8.61 -3.38
CA GLN A 95 -11.45 -7.22 -3.35
C GLN A 95 -10.49 -6.26 -4.08
N THR A 96 -9.82 -6.75 -5.13
CA THR A 96 -8.83 -5.97 -5.90
C THR A 96 -9.39 -4.61 -6.35
N ASP A 97 -10.64 -4.56 -6.82
CA ASP A 97 -11.26 -3.32 -7.30
C ASP A 97 -11.43 -2.26 -6.20
N LEU A 98 -11.73 -2.67 -4.96
CA LEU A 98 -11.77 -1.77 -3.81
C LEU A 98 -10.41 -1.12 -3.60
N PHE A 99 -9.36 -1.94 -3.53
CA PHE A 99 -8.01 -1.43 -3.27
C PHE A 99 -7.51 -0.55 -4.41
N VAL A 100 -7.80 -0.89 -5.66
CA VAL A 100 -7.52 -0.03 -6.82
C VAL A 100 -8.16 1.34 -6.61
N LYS A 101 -9.43 1.41 -6.22
CA LYS A 101 -10.12 2.69 -5.98
C LYS A 101 -9.57 3.46 -4.79
N LEU A 102 -9.26 2.78 -3.67
CA LEU A 102 -8.66 3.43 -2.50
C LEU A 102 -7.32 4.08 -2.85
N PHE A 103 -6.43 3.35 -3.53
CA PHE A 103 -5.14 3.89 -3.95
C PHE A 103 -5.28 4.98 -5.02
N SER A 104 -6.14 4.81 -6.03
CA SER A 104 -6.27 5.80 -7.11
C SER A 104 -6.80 7.14 -6.60
N ILE A 105 -7.78 7.11 -5.69
CA ILE A 105 -8.36 8.30 -5.07
C ILE A 105 -7.41 8.94 -4.06
N ALA A 106 -6.66 8.15 -3.29
CA ALA A 106 -5.65 8.71 -2.41
C ALA A 106 -4.53 9.37 -3.22
N ALA A 107 -4.08 8.73 -4.30
CA ALA A 107 -3.02 9.23 -5.17
C ALA A 107 -3.45 10.41 -6.06
N SER A 108 -4.75 10.56 -6.38
CA SER A 108 -5.27 11.70 -7.14
C SER A 108 -5.07 13.03 -6.40
N ARG A 109 -5.00 12.99 -5.08
CA ARG A 109 -4.77 14.16 -4.22
C ARG A 109 -3.30 14.55 -4.08
N ILE A 110 -2.37 13.75 -4.61
CA ILE A 110 -0.95 13.98 -4.49
C ILE A 110 -0.42 14.65 -5.75
N ARG A 111 -0.20 15.97 -5.66
CA ARG A 111 0.29 16.81 -6.77
C ARG A 111 1.54 16.22 -7.45
N ALA A 112 2.52 15.77 -6.66
CA ALA A 112 3.76 15.17 -7.18
C ALA A 112 3.51 13.91 -8.02
N ILE A 113 2.46 13.12 -7.72
CA ILE A 113 2.07 11.96 -8.53
C ILE A 113 1.36 12.43 -9.79
N GLN A 114 0.39 13.34 -9.66
CA GLN A 114 -0.42 13.81 -10.80
C GLN A 114 0.42 14.50 -11.88
N GLU A 115 1.35 15.38 -11.49
CA GLU A 115 2.22 16.09 -12.43
C GLU A 115 3.20 15.16 -13.15
N ASN A 116 3.56 14.02 -12.54
CA ASN A 116 4.54 13.08 -13.08
C ASN A 116 3.94 11.80 -13.66
N ARG A 117 2.60 11.65 -13.71
CA ARG A 117 1.94 10.38 -14.07
C ARG A 117 2.39 9.79 -15.41
N HIS A 118 2.54 10.64 -16.43
CA HIS A 118 3.00 10.26 -17.78
C HIS A 118 4.48 9.81 -17.83
N ARG A 119 5.25 10.06 -16.76
CA ARG A 119 6.65 9.64 -16.58
C ARG A 119 6.81 8.69 -15.39
N ALA A 120 5.71 8.16 -14.87
CA ALA A 120 5.71 7.27 -13.73
C ALA A 120 5.45 5.82 -14.15
N VAL A 121 5.95 4.90 -13.34
CA VAL A 121 5.70 3.45 -13.46
C VAL A 121 5.34 2.90 -12.08
N LEU A 122 4.25 2.13 -12.02
CA LEU A 122 3.79 1.47 -10.80
C LEU A 122 4.48 0.12 -10.67
N VAL A 123 5.29 -0.06 -9.62
CA VAL A 123 6.05 -1.28 -9.39
C VAL A 123 5.66 -1.85 -8.03
N PRO A 124 5.25 -3.13 -7.93
CA PRO A 124 4.99 -3.76 -6.64
C PRO A 124 6.29 -4.15 -5.93
N VAL A 125 6.29 -4.10 -4.61
CA VAL A 125 7.31 -4.77 -3.80
C VAL A 125 7.15 -6.28 -3.96
N PRO A 126 8.19 -7.02 -4.42
CA PRO A 126 8.08 -8.46 -4.63
C PRO A 126 7.66 -9.21 -3.37
N ALA A 127 6.69 -10.12 -3.53
CA ALA A 127 6.24 -10.97 -2.44
C ALA A 127 7.25 -12.10 -2.17
N SER A 128 7.01 -12.89 -1.12
CA SER A 128 7.94 -13.95 -0.71
C SER A 128 8.12 -15.08 -1.73
N THR A 129 7.10 -15.32 -2.56
CA THR A 129 7.09 -16.35 -3.61
C THR A 129 6.42 -15.80 -4.86
N ARG A 130 6.72 -16.40 -6.03
CA ARG A 130 6.13 -15.99 -7.32
C ARG A 130 4.61 -16.12 -7.33
N GLU A 131 4.06 -17.19 -6.76
CA GLU A 131 2.62 -17.41 -6.68
C GLU A 131 1.92 -16.30 -5.87
N LYS A 132 2.40 -16.03 -4.65
CA LYS A 132 1.85 -14.95 -3.80
C LYS A 132 1.98 -13.58 -4.46
N HIS A 133 3.07 -13.36 -5.19
CA HIS A 133 3.28 -12.11 -5.92
C HIS A 133 2.24 -11.94 -7.02
N ARG A 134 2.00 -12.99 -7.80
CA ARG A 134 0.99 -13.02 -8.86
C ARG A 134 -0.41 -12.76 -8.33
N THR A 135 -0.84 -13.56 -7.35
CA THR A 135 -2.16 -13.43 -6.71
C THR A 135 -2.41 -12.01 -6.20
N ARG A 136 -1.41 -11.38 -5.59
CA ARG A 136 -1.56 -10.06 -4.98
C ARG A 136 -1.52 -8.92 -5.99
N TYR A 137 -0.60 -8.97 -6.95
CA TYR A 137 -0.20 -7.77 -7.68
C TYR A 137 -0.49 -7.78 -9.18
N GLU A 138 -0.71 -8.93 -9.83
CA GLU A 138 -0.88 -8.97 -11.30
C GLU A 138 -2.13 -8.18 -11.74
N ALA A 139 -3.29 -8.50 -11.17
CA ALA A 139 -4.53 -7.79 -11.47
C ALA A 139 -4.55 -6.38 -10.88
N PHE A 140 -4.02 -6.21 -9.67
CA PHE A 140 -4.00 -4.94 -8.95
C PHE A 140 -3.16 -3.89 -9.68
N CYS A 141 -1.91 -4.21 -10.06
CA CYS A 141 -1.03 -3.26 -10.74
C CYS A 141 -1.60 -2.84 -12.09
N ARG A 142 -2.07 -3.80 -12.90
CA ARG A 142 -2.71 -3.52 -14.20
C ARG A 142 -3.88 -2.55 -14.09
N LYS A 143 -4.78 -2.78 -13.11
CA LYS A 143 -5.96 -1.93 -12.90
C LYS A 143 -5.59 -0.57 -12.32
N LEU A 144 -4.72 -0.53 -11.30
CA LEU A 144 -4.31 0.72 -10.66
C LEU A 144 -3.49 1.61 -11.60
N SER A 145 -2.59 1.04 -12.41
CA SER A 145 -1.82 1.81 -13.38
C SER A 145 -2.70 2.47 -14.43
N ALA A 146 -3.73 1.74 -14.90
CA ALA A 146 -4.73 2.27 -15.82
C ALA A 146 -5.54 3.41 -15.18
N ASP A 147 -6.06 3.21 -13.96
CA ASP A 147 -6.81 4.23 -13.21
C ASP A 147 -5.98 5.50 -12.94
N MET A 148 -4.68 5.36 -12.67
CA MET A 148 -3.78 6.49 -12.39
C MET A 148 -3.18 7.14 -13.65
N GLY A 149 -3.30 6.50 -14.82
CA GLY A 149 -2.63 6.94 -16.04
C GLY A 149 -1.10 6.88 -15.96
N VAL A 150 -0.55 5.83 -15.33
CA VAL A 150 0.88 5.55 -15.21
C VAL A 150 1.24 4.23 -15.92
N ALA A 151 2.51 3.99 -16.21
CA ALA A 151 2.92 2.72 -16.80
C ALA A 151 2.77 1.54 -15.82
N ASP A 152 2.33 0.38 -16.33
CA ASP A 152 2.31 -0.88 -15.57
C ASP A 152 3.74 -1.43 -15.46
N GLY A 153 4.23 -1.55 -14.23
CA GLY A 153 5.55 -2.08 -13.88
C GLY A 153 5.50 -3.38 -13.08
N TYR A 154 4.41 -4.15 -13.12
CA TYR A 154 4.33 -5.45 -12.44
C TYR A 154 5.55 -6.35 -12.75
N GLY A 155 6.00 -6.37 -14.01
CA GLY A 155 7.18 -7.12 -14.45
C GLY A 155 8.52 -6.40 -14.33
N ALA A 156 8.60 -5.22 -13.67
CA ALA A 156 9.85 -4.46 -13.53
C ALA A 156 10.85 -5.11 -12.56
N ILE A 157 10.34 -5.94 -11.64
CA ILE A 157 11.13 -6.71 -10.70
C ILE A 157 10.54 -8.12 -10.64
N THR A 158 11.33 -9.13 -10.94
CA THR A 158 10.91 -10.53 -10.92
C THR A 158 11.60 -11.29 -9.79
N VAL A 159 10.90 -12.26 -9.21
CA VAL A 159 11.49 -13.19 -8.24
C VAL A 159 12.20 -14.29 -9.03
N ALA A 160 13.53 -14.28 -9.03
CA ALA A 160 14.35 -15.24 -9.76
C ALA A 160 14.26 -16.66 -9.15
N TYR A 161 14.23 -16.75 -7.81
CA TYR A 161 14.03 -17.99 -7.06
C TYR A 161 13.39 -17.73 -5.69
N ASP A 162 12.72 -18.75 -5.15
CA ASP A 162 12.03 -18.67 -3.86
C ASP A 162 13.03 -18.79 -2.71
N ARG A 163 13.10 -17.76 -1.84
CA ARG A 163 14.03 -17.72 -0.69
C ARG A 163 13.87 -18.88 0.29
N ALA A 164 12.71 -19.54 0.32
CA ALA A 164 12.49 -20.71 1.19
C ALA A 164 13.46 -21.86 0.88
N GLN A 165 13.93 -21.98 -0.36
CA GLN A 165 14.88 -23.00 -0.80
C GLN A 165 16.33 -22.74 -0.32
N PHE A 166 16.63 -21.54 0.19
CA PHE A 166 17.97 -21.13 0.65
C PHE A 166 18.02 -20.72 2.13
N LYS A 167 17.01 -21.10 2.93
CA LYS A 167 17.04 -20.92 4.39
C LYS A 167 18.05 -21.89 5.03
N GLY A 168 19.33 -21.56 4.92
CA GLY A 168 20.45 -22.28 5.53
C GLY A 168 21.69 -21.42 5.76
N THR A 169 21.81 -20.28 5.10
CA THR A 169 23.01 -19.44 5.18
C THR A 169 22.65 -17.95 5.19
N HIS A 170 23.13 -17.26 6.22
CA HIS A 170 23.10 -15.79 6.42
C HIS A 170 21.84 -15.18 7.04
N GLY A 171 21.89 -14.99 8.35
CA GLY A 171 21.00 -14.11 9.14
C GLY A 171 21.17 -12.61 8.86
N ASN A 172 21.68 -12.20 7.70
CA ASN A 172 21.78 -10.78 7.28
C ASN A 172 21.91 -10.61 5.76
N GLY A 173 21.38 -11.55 4.96
CA GLY A 173 21.51 -11.56 3.51
C GLY A 173 20.82 -10.40 2.80
N ASP A 174 21.38 -9.96 1.66
CA ASP A 174 20.80 -8.95 0.77
C ASP A 174 19.33 -9.32 0.45
N ARG A 175 18.39 -8.48 0.91
CA ARG A 175 16.94 -8.70 0.73
C ARG A 175 16.51 -8.71 -0.74
N THR A 176 17.40 -8.31 -1.64
CA THR A 176 17.22 -8.26 -3.10
C THR A 176 18.01 -9.31 -3.86
N ALA A 177 18.75 -10.21 -3.18
CA ALA A 177 19.61 -11.21 -3.83
C ALA A 177 18.86 -12.18 -4.76
N ASN A 178 17.57 -12.41 -4.50
CA ASN A 178 16.72 -13.29 -5.30
C ASN A 178 15.84 -12.52 -6.30
N LEU A 179 16.12 -11.24 -6.51
CA LEU A 179 15.36 -10.36 -7.38
C LEU A 179 16.16 -10.04 -8.64
N GLU A 180 15.48 -10.11 -9.76
CA GLU A 180 15.97 -9.66 -11.04
C GLU A 180 15.28 -8.34 -11.39
N PHE A 181 16.07 -7.34 -11.79
CA PHE A 181 15.59 -6.02 -12.15
C PHE A 181 15.63 -5.88 -13.66
N HIS A 182 14.60 -5.23 -14.21
CA HIS A 182 14.41 -4.99 -15.64
C HIS A 182 14.44 -3.47 -15.92
N PRO A 183 15.62 -2.83 -15.96
CA PRO A 183 15.77 -1.37 -15.95
C PRO A 183 15.08 -0.67 -17.12
N GLU A 184 14.97 -1.31 -18.28
CA GLU A 184 14.27 -0.78 -19.45
C GLU A 184 12.80 -0.42 -19.16
N ARG A 185 12.20 -1.01 -18.12
CA ARG A 185 10.83 -0.71 -17.70
C ARG A 185 10.70 0.56 -16.87
N PHE A 186 11.77 0.98 -16.17
CA PHE A 186 11.71 2.07 -15.18
C PHE A 186 12.82 3.13 -15.25
N ARG A 187 13.85 2.94 -16.09
CA ARG A 187 14.95 3.90 -16.24
C ARG A 187 14.43 5.26 -16.70
N GLY A 188 14.90 6.32 -16.05
CA GLY A 188 14.50 7.70 -16.28
C GLY A 188 13.10 8.07 -15.77
N LYS A 189 12.37 7.12 -15.16
CA LYS A 189 11.00 7.31 -14.67
C LYS A 189 10.94 7.59 -13.17
N CYS A 190 9.81 8.16 -12.75
CA CYS A 190 9.36 8.10 -11.37
C CYS A 190 8.86 6.67 -11.08
N VAL A 191 9.39 6.01 -10.05
CA VAL A 191 8.87 4.71 -9.62
C VAL A 191 7.91 4.92 -8.45
N LEU A 192 6.65 4.53 -8.65
CA LEU A 192 5.66 4.40 -7.59
C LEU A 192 5.75 2.97 -7.05
N LEU A 193 6.50 2.78 -5.96
CA LEU A 193 6.72 1.49 -5.34
C LEU A 193 5.58 1.18 -4.37
N VAL A 194 4.76 0.16 -4.68
CA VAL A 194 3.55 -0.19 -3.90
C VAL A 194 3.73 -1.46 -3.08
N ASP A 195 3.28 -1.46 -1.83
CA ASP A 195 3.28 -2.65 -0.96
C ASP A 195 2.04 -2.71 -0.07
N ASP A 196 1.79 -3.88 0.51
CA ASP A 196 0.71 -4.04 1.48
C ASP A 196 1.02 -3.33 2.80
N VAL A 197 2.03 -3.77 3.54
CA VAL A 197 2.34 -3.26 4.88
C VAL A 197 3.78 -2.84 4.98
N LEU A 198 3.98 -1.55 5.24
CA LEU A 198 5.26 -1.06 5.69
C LEU A 198 5.49 -1.45 7.14
N THR A 199 6.46 -2.32 7.39
CA THR A 199 6.90 -2.68 8.73
C THR A 199 8.07 -1.79 9.17
N THR A 200 9.30 -2.31 9.13
CA THR A 200 10.52 -1.53 9.42
C THR A 200 10.99 -0.68 8.24
N GLY A 201 10.46 -0.95 7.04
CA GLY A 201 10.88 -0.31 5.79
C GLY A 201 12.18 -0.83 5.20
N ALA A 202 12.81 -1.83 5.80
CA ALA A 202 14.11 -2.33 5.33
C ALA A 202 14.07 -2.92 3.90
N THR A 203 12.97 -3.57 3.50
CA THR A 203 12.76 -4.05 2.12
C THR A 203 12.60 -2.88 1.15
N PHE A 204 11.79 -1.88 1.52
CA PHE A 204 11.60 -0.67 0.72
C PHE A 204 12.94 0.05 0.48
N ILE A 205 13.74 0.25 1.53
CA ILE A 205 15.04 0.92 1.42
C ILE A 205 15.96 0.17 0.44
N ALA A 206 16.06 -1.15 0.58
CA ALA A 206 16.90 -1.97 -0.30
C ALA A 206 16.47 -1.88 -1.77
N LEU A 207 15.15 -2.00 -2.04
CA LEU A 207 14.60 -1.86 -3.38
C LEU A 207 14.81 -0.46 -3.94
N ARG A 208 14.52 0.58 -3.16
CA ARG A 208 14.69 1.98 -3.54
C ARG A 208 16.13 2.25 -3.98
N ARG A 209 17.12 1.79 -3.23
CA ARG A 209 18.54 1.95 -3.59
C ARG A 209 18.89 1.25 -4.89
N LYS A 210 18.42 0.02 -5.11
CA LYS A 210 18.64 -0.73 -6.37
C LYS A 210 17.95 -0.06 -7.56
N LEU A 211 16.71 0.40 -7.40
CA LEU A 211 15.96 1.11 -8.44
C LEU A 211 16.69 2.39 -8.87
N ILE A 212 17.18 3.18 -7.90
CA ILE A 212 17.98 4.39 -8.18
C ILE A 212 19.30 4.02 -8.88
N ALA A 213 20.01 3.00 -8.41
CA ALA A 213 21.25 2.51 -9.03
C ALA A 213 21.04 2.04 -10.48
N HIS A 214 19.87 1.48 -10.80
CA HIS A 214 19.48 1.08 -12.16
C HIS A 214 18.90 2.22 -13.02
N GLY A 215 18.87 3.45 -12.49
CA GLY A 215 18.55 4.66 -13.24
C GLY A 215 17.11 5.15 -13.09
N ALA A 216 16.36 4.73 -12.06
CA ALA A 216 15.13 5.43 -11.68
C ALA A 216 15.44 6.88 -11.29
N LYS A 217 14.60 7.84 -11.68
CA LYS A 217 14.82 9.26 -11.39
C LYS A 217 14.53 9.58 -9.93
N PHE A 218 13.44 9.02 -9.40
CA PHE A 218 13.06 9.08 -7.99
C PHE A 218 12.09 7.94 -7.68
N VAL A 219 11.96 7.61 -6.39
CA VAL A 219 11.07 6.55 -5.89
C VAL A 219 10.11 7.16 -4.86
N ILE A 220 8.81 6.89 -5.01
CA ILE A 220 7.76 7.21 -4.05
C ILE A 220 7.20 5.89 -3.53
N GLY A 221 7.10 5.72 -2.21
CA GLY A 221 6.47 4.57 -1.58
C GLY A 221 4.98 4.79 -1.36
N MET A 222 4.14 3.84 -1.74
CA MET A 222 2.71 3.83 -1.44
C MET A 222 2.34 2.52 -0.74
N PHE A 223 1.73 2.61 0.43
CA PHE A 223 1.46 1.45 1.29
C PHE A 223 -0.02 1.37 1.64
N LEU A 224 -0.59 0.16 1.65
CA LEU A 224 -1.95 -0.02 2.17
C LEU A 224 -1.97 0.27 3.67
N ALA A 225 -0.95 -0.15 4.40
CA ALA A 225 -0.84 0.15 5.81
C ALA A 225 0.61 0.34 6.28
N LYS A 226 0.78 1.03 7.41
CA LYS A 226 2.06 1.18 8.11
C LYS A 226 1.94 0.63 9.51
N THR A 227 2.92 -0.16 9.93
CA THR A 227 2.98 -0.67 11.30
C THR A 227 3.22 0.49 12.27
N ILE A 228 2.39 0.59 13.30
CA ILE A 228 2.60 1.52 14.41
C ILE A 228 3.27 0.80 15.58
N ALA A 229 4.25 1.46 16.20
CA ALA A 229 4.78 1.02 17.48
C ALA A 229 3.84 1.53 18.56
N PHE A 230 3.38 0.65 19.43
CA PHE A 230 2.83 1.08 20.71
C PHE A 230 4.01 1.43 21.61
N GLU A 231 4.02 2.64 22.15
CA GLU A 231 4.84 2.93 23.33
C GLU A 231 4.29 2.05 24.46
N ASP A 232 4.93 0.91 24.69
CA ASP A 232 4.78 0.24 25.98
C ASP A 232 5.39 1.20 27.00
N GLY A 233 4.61 1.62 27.99
CA GLY A 233 5.00 2.59 29.02
C GLY A 233 6.21 2.13 29.85
N ARG A 234 7.41 2.22 29.26
CA ARG A 234 8.72 2.11 29.88
C ARG A 234 9.62 3.17 29.25
N LYS A 235 9.63 4.32 29.93
CA LYS A 235 10.67 5.34 30.07
C LYS A 235 11.66 5.53 28.91
N ASP A 236 11.57 6.72 28.33
CA ASP A 236 12.66 7.59 27.87
C ASP A 236 13.86 6.93 27.17
N LEU A 237 13.83 7.00 25.84
CA LEU A 237 15.02 7.41 25.08
C LEU A 237 14.61 8.60 24.20
N SER A 238 15.15 9.77 24.57
CA SER A 238 14.88 11.07 23.98
C SER A 238 15.16 11.11 22.47
N ILE A 239 14.34 11.88 21.77
CA ILE A 239 14.33 12.20 20.33
C ILE A 239 15.61 12.90 19.78
N ASN A 240 16.74 12.90 20.50
CA ASN A 240 17.93 13.68 20.15
C ASN A 240 19.07 12.93 19.41
N ASP A 241 18.95 11.63 19.11
CA ASP A 241 20.08 10.87 18.52
C ASP A 241 20.12 10.82 16.97
N TYR A 242 19.34 11.63 16.26
CA TYR A 242 19.37 11.67 14.77
C TYR A 242 19.98 12.94 14.16
N THR A 243 20.70 13.76 14.94
CA THR A 243 21.48 14.86 14.40
C THR A 243 22.89 14.87 14.97
N ASN A 244 23.83 14.26 14.25
CA ASN A 244 25.22 14.73 14.24
C ASN A 244 25.72 14.72 12.79
N PRO A 245 25.92 15.90 12.17
CA PRO A 245 26.70 16.00 10.95
C PRO A 245 28.17 15.77 11.30
N THR A 246 28.76 14.78 10.63
CA THR A 246 30.21 14.58 10.56
C THR A 246 30.87 15.88 10.06
N THR A 247 31.59 16.57 10.94
CA THR A 247 32.55 17.60 10.53
C THR A 247 33.94 16.98 10.42
N SER A 248 34.44 17.07 9.20
CA SER A 248 35.82 16.80 8.81
C SER A 248 36.80 17.76 9.53
N LYS A 249 37.96 17.22 9.91
CA LYS A 249 39.24 17.93 9.91
C LYS A 249 40.24 17.07 9.14
#